data_AF-A0A6J1P6J6-F1
#
_entry.id   AF-A0A6J1P6J6-F1
#
_cell.length_a   1.000
_cell.length_b   1.000
_cell.length_c   1.000
_cell.angle_alpha   90.00
_cell.angle_beta   90.00
_cell.angle_gamma   90.00
#
_symmetry.space_group_name_H-M   'P 1'
#
loop_
_entity.id
_entity.type
_entity.pdbx_description
1 polymer ?
#
loop_
_entity_poly.entity_id
_entity_poly.type
_entity_poly.pdbx_seq_one_letter_code
_entity_poly.pdbx_strand_id
1 'polypeptide(L)'
;MKIFLSKHFLRGKYTFQRILFAIQSGISTPVIQYPCVRGKRHVNMKAFILAVLGLIAACEAGDTLRLTYGTAPACKIGTECFVPLPRNIDEALTAGYVQVDMPDKDLQNTECYVNPEEPKIGLICDVDTRGVVGLNVAIDIENDVKNPPFDFLKLGWILYTLFGRECYAIQILYVSPESLERSAQERIASYNPDDVYQETHVYLPGRNGDWMAVPRDENKVAEETVFTIQGYLPQMGRHYFEKVTKTMQCTEEEMPSWFLLFEKYSMVGIGCIMPMDHPAEVEGKTSRFESPAEAAIKLLVPNGPACLPKMTITTLHVYTAAKPWNIGIPLRSHE
;
A
#
# COMPACT_ATOMS: atom_id res chain seq x y z
N MET A 1 -17.54 68.80 17.84
CA MET A 1 -17.85 69.94 16.94
C MET A 1 -18.08 69.38 15.53
N LYS A 2 -19.31 69.53 14.98
CA LYS A 2 -19.81 69.34 13.58
C LYS A 2 -19.43 68.02 12.85
N ILE A 3 -20.24 66.97 12.65
CA ILE A 3 -21.53 66.72 11.92
C ILE A 3 -21.59 67.20 10.45
N PHE A 4 -21.74 66.29 9.45
CA PHE A 4 -22.96 66.00 8.64
C PHE A 4 -22.70 65.12 7.36
N LEU A 5 -23.50 64.02 7.24
CA LEU A 5 -24.24 63.37 6.11
C LEU A 5 -23.60 63.09 4.72
N SER A 6 -24.04 62.10 3.92
CA SER A 6 -25.41 61.56 3.74
C SER A 6 -25.52 60.11 3.19
N LYS A 7 -26.73 59.54 3.33
CA LYS A 7 -27.28 58.29 2.77
C LYS A 7 -28.40 58.61 1.75
N HIS A 8 -28.51 57.81 0.69
CA HIS A 8 -29.74 57.44 -0.05
C HIS A 8 -29.60 55.94 -0.41
N PHE A 9 -30.40 54.95 0.01
CA PHE A 9 -31.83 54.63 -0.11
C PHE A 9 -32.33 54.44 -1.55
N LEU A 10 -32.58 53.18 -1.98
CA LEU A 10 -33.88 52.67 -2.45
C LEU A 10 -33.85 51.18 -2.87
N ARG A 11 -35.04 50.56 -2.77
CA ARG A 11 -35.43 49.14 -2.90
C ARG A 11 -35.89 48.78 -4.32
N GLY A 12 -35.89 47.47 -4.66
CA GLY A 12 -36.74 46.80 -5.68
C GLY A 12 -36.03 45.55 -6.26
N LYS A 13 -36.37 44.27 -6.03
CA LYS A 13 -37.54 43.39 -6.31
C LYS A 13 -37.82 43.03 -7.80
N TYR A 14 -37.58 41.73 -8.12
CA TYR A 14 -38.03 40.86 -9.24
C TYR A 14 -37.55 41.20 -10.67
N THR A 15 -37.08 40.26 -11.51
CA THR A 15 -37.92 39.31 -12.28
C THR A 15 -37.09 38.18 -12.96
N PHE A 16 -37.73 37.03 -13.13
CA PHE A 16 -37.41 35.81 -13.89
C PHE A 16 -36.88 36.01 -15.32
N GLN A 17 -36.02 35.08 -15.78
CA GLN A 17 -36.06 34.59 -17.18
C GLN A 17 -35.69 33.10 -17.27
N ARG A 18 -36.63 32.33 -17.82
CA ARG A 18 -36.53 30.92 -18.24
C ARG A 18 -35.77 30.84 -19.56
N ILE A 19 -34.99 29.78 -19.76
CA ILE A 19 -34.76 29.20 -21.10
C ILE A 19 -35.17 27.73 -21.05
N LEU A 20 -36.00 27.36 -22.02
CA LEU A 20 -36.62 26.06 -22.25
C LEU A 20 -36.12 25.59 -23.61
N PHE A 21 -35.70 24.33 -23.76
CA PHE A 21 -35.77 23.61 -25.03
C PHE A 21 -36.01 22.11 -24.79
N ALA A 22 -36.95 21.56 -25.56
CA ALA A 22 -37.53 20.22 -25.51
C ALA A 22 -36.73 19.21 -26.38
N ILE A 23 -36.46 17.98 -25.92
CA ILE A 23 -37.13 16.66 -26.17
C ILE A 23 -37.25 16.19 -27.64
N GLN A 24 -36.63 15.04 -27.93
CA GLN A 24 -37.12 13.86 -28.68
C GLN A 24 -35.95 12.84 -28.79
N SER A 25 -36.03 11.50 -28.76
CA SER A 25 -36.96 10.44 -28.30
C SER A 25 -36.35 9.09 -28.77
N GLY A 26 -36.37 8.01 -27.97
CA GLY A 26 -36.46 6.64 -28.52
C GLY A 26 -35.72 5.46 -27.85
N ILE A 27 -36.49 4.61 -27.13
CA ILE A 27 -36.47 3.10 -27.09
C ILE A 27 -35.23 2.41 -26.46
N SER A 28 -35.26 1.41 -25.56
CA SER A 28 -36.26 0.59 -24.84
C SER A 28 -35.58 -0.14 -23.66
N THR A 29 -36.27 -0.38 -22.54
CA THR A 29 -35.88 -1.34 -21.49
C THR A 29 -37.04 -2.31 -21.19
N PRO A 30 -36.77 -3.56 -20.78
CA PRO A 30 -37.77 -4.61 -20.69
C PRO A 30 -38.64 -4.48 -19.44
N VAL A 31 -39.89 -4.93 -19.58
CA VAL A 31 -40.93 -4.96 -18.56
C VAL A 31 -40.74 -6.18 -17.66
N ILE A 32 -40.56 -5.97 -16.36
CA ILE A 32 -40.77 -7.00 -15.33
C ILE A 32 -42.00 -6.59 -14.52
N GLN A 33 -43.08 -7.35 -14.65
CA GLN A 33 -44.30 -7.20 -13.86
C GLN A 33 -44.13 -7.84 -12.48
N TYR A 34 -44.38 -7.08 -11.41
CA TYR A 34 -44.71 -7.62 -10.09
C TYR A 34 -46.15 -7.24 -9.72
N PRO A 35 -46.88 -8.11 -9.00
CA PRO A 35 -48.29 -7.90 -8.72
C PRO A 35 -48.52 -6.79 -7.69
N CYS A 36 -49.67 -6.14 -7.87
CA CYS A 36 -50.14 -4.96 -7.20
C CYS A 36 -50.31 -5.18 -5.67
N VAL A 37 -49.58 -4.41 -4.86
CA VAL A 37 -49.97 -4.14 -3.46
C VAL A 37 -50.20 -2.64 -3.33
N ARG A 38 -51.48 -2.26 -3.19
CA ARG A 38 -51.91 -0.89 -2.89
C ARG A 38 -51.47 -0.52 -1.48
N GLY A 39 -50.37 0.22 -1.38
CA GLY A 39 -49.99 0.99 -0.21
C GLY A 39 -49.10 2.13 -0.65
N LYS A 40 -49.60 3.36 -0.62
CA LYS A 40 -48.78 4.56 -0.85
C LYS A 40 -47.79 4.71 0.29
N ARG A 41 -46.63 4.05 0.19
CA ARG A 41 -45.44 4.48 0.93
C ARG A 41 -44.73 5.49 0.06
N HIS A 42 -44.82 6.76 0.45
CA HIS A 42 -43.87 7.77 -0.01
C HIS A 42 -42.49 7.33 0.50
N VAL A 43 -41.76 6.57 -0.32
CA VAL A 43 -40.32 6.38 -0.09
C VAL A 43 -39.73 7.76 -0.30
N ASN A 44 -39.31 8.39 0.79
CA ASN A 44 -38.74 9.71 0.77
C ASN A 44 -37.48 9.63 -0.09
N MET A 45 -37.54 10.12 -1.33
CA MET A 45 -36.47 9.95 -2.33
C MET A 45 -35.15 10.56 -1.83
N LYS A 46 -35.22 11.53 -0.90
CA LYS A 46 -34.05 12.04 -0.16
C LYS A 46 -33.43 11.00 0.78
N ALA A 47 -34.22 10.16 1.45
CA ALA A 47 -33.72 9.10 2.33
C ALA A 47 -33.11 7.93 1.53
N PHE A 48 -33.62 7.64 0.32
CA PHE A 48 -33.03 6.64 -0.57
C PHE A 48 -31.71 7.15 -1.20
N ILE A 49 -31.65 8.42 -1.58
CA ILE A 49 -30.42 9.05 -2.07
C ILE A 49 -29.39 9.22 -0.94
N LEU A 50 -29.80 9.52 0.30
CA LEU A 50 -28.91 9.53 1.46
C LEU A 50 -28.41 8.13 1.86
N ALA A 51 -29.22 7.08 1.67
CA ALA A 51 -28.78 5.71 1.88
C ALA A 51 -27.81 5.23 0.78
N VAL A 52 -28.05 5.59 -0.48
CA VAL A 52 -27.17 5.26 -1.61
C VAL A 52 -25.88 6.10 -1.59
N LEU A 53 -25.95 7.38 -1.18
CA LEU A 53 -24.76 8.20 -0.93
C LEU A 53 -24.04 7.81 0.37
N GLY A 54 -24.75 7.28 1.37
CA GLY A 54 -24.17 6.70 2.58
C GLY A 54 -23.47 5.37 2.34
N LEU A 55 -23.86 4.62 1.30
CA LEU A 55 -23.17 3.43 0.81
C LEU A 55 -21.94 3.75 -0.07
N ILE A 56 -21.90 4.92 -0.72
CA ILE A 56 -20.72 5.41 -1.46
C ILE A 56 -19.73 6.16 -0.54
N ALA A 57 -20.18 6.58 0.64
CA ALA A 57 -19.37 7.20 1.69
C ALA A 57 -19.15 6.25 2.88
N ALA A 58 -19.10 4.94 2.64
CA ALA A 58 -18.48 4.02 3.58
C ALA A 58 -16.97 4.33 3.58
N CYS A 59 -16.58 5.13 4.58
CA CYS A 59 -15.23 5.37 5.07
C CYS A 59 -14.14 4.46 4.47
N GLU A 60 -13.37 4.97 3.51
CA GLU A 60 -11.94 4.59 3.36
C GLU A 60 -11.15 5.19 4.53
N ALA A 61 -11.57 4.93 5.77
CA ALA A 61 -10.96 5.48 6.98
C ALA A 61 -10.00 4.50 7.66
N GLY A 62 -10.02 3.22 7.25
CA GLY A 62 -9.04 2.22 7.66
C GLY A 62 -7.80 2.23 6.77
N ASP A 63 -6.72 1.68 7.29
CA ASP A 63 -5.52 1.43 6.50
C ASP A 63 -5.87 0.53 5.30
N THR A 64 -5.21 0.72 4.16
CA THR A 64 -5.41 -0.12 2.96
C THR A 64 -4.16 -0.97 2.70
N LEU A 65 -4.17 -1.84 1.70
CA LEU A 65 -2.95 -2.54 1.28
C LEU A 65 -2.80 -2.37 -0.22
N ARG A 66 -1.74 -1.71 -0.66
CA ARG A 66 -1.58 -1.30 -2.06
C ARG A 66 -0.13 -1.48 -2.52
N LEU A 67 0.04 -1.85 -3.78
CA LEU A 67 1.35 -1.97 -4.42
C LEU A 67 1.63 -0.85 -5.41
N THR A 68 2.92 -0.67 -5.67
CA THR A 68 3.46 0.12 -6.79
C THR A 68 3.25 1.61 -6.62
N TYR A 69 4.34 2.37 -6.70
CA TYR A 69 4.25 3.81 -6.80
C TYR A 69 3.99 4.26 -8.24
N GLY A 70 3.25 5.36 -8.37
CA GLY A 70 3.20 6.12 -9.61
C GLY A 70 2.73 7.53 -9.34
N THR A 71 3.18 8.48 -10.17
CA THR A 71 2.76 9.88 -10.03
C THR A 71 1.43 10.08 -10.75
N ALA A 72 0.39 10.51 -10.03
CA ALA A 72 -0.82 11.02 -10.70
C ALA A 72 -0.51 12.40 -11.31
N PRO A 73 -0.91 12.71 -12.57
CA PRO A 73 -1.81 11.95 -13.45
C PRO A 73 -1.11 11.00 -14.44
N ALA A 74 0.20 10.75 -14.31
CA ALA A 74 0.96 9.90 -15.22
C ALA A 74 0.59 8.40 -15.14
N CYS A 75 -0.15 7.98 -14.11
CA CYS A 75 -0.73 6.64 -13.97
C CYS A 75 -2.19 6.70 -13.51
N LYS A 76 -2.98 5.68 -13.86
CA LYS A 76 -4.32 5.47 -13.31
C LYS A 76 -4.25 4.80 -11.94
N ILE A 77 -4.65 5.55 -10.91
CA ILE A 77 -4.74 5.06 -9.53
C ILE A 77 -5.67 3.84 -9.45
N GLY A 78 -5.23 2.82 -8.72
CA GLY A 78 -5.96 1.58 -8.46
C GLY A 78 -5.79 0.51 -9.53
N THR A 79 -5.32 0.84 -10.74
CA THR A 79 -5.12 -0.14 -11.82
C THR A 79 -3.68 -0.18 -12.33
N GLU A 80 -3.02 0.98 -12.44
CA GLU A 80 -1.64 1.10 -12.94
C GLU A 80 -0.67 1.45 -11.79
N CYS A 81 -1.13 2.22 -10.81
CA CYS A 81 -0.36 2.57 -9.60
C CYS A 81 -1.24 2.51 -8.36
N PHE A 82 -0.64 2.29 -7.18
CA PHE A 82 -1.36 2.10 -5.92
C PHE A 82 -2.46 1.03 -6.02
N VAL A 83 -2.12 -0.09 -6.65
CA VAL A 83 -3.05 -1.18 -6.97
C VAL A 83 -3.43 -1.91 -5.68
N PRO A 84 -4.72 -2.04 -5.35
CA PRO A 84 -5.15 -2.66 -4.11
C PRO A 84 -4.84 -4.16 -4.09
N LEU A 85 -4.45 -4.64 -2.93
CA LEU A 85 -4.36 -6.06 -2.59
C LEU A 85 -5.56 -6.46 -1.72
N PRO A 86 -6.01 -7.73 -1.80
CA PRO A 86 -6.96 -8.28 -0.86
C PRO A 86 -6.50 -8.14 0.59
N ARG A 87 -7.44 -7.97 1.52
CA ARG A 87 -7.18 -7.76 2.96
C ARG A 87 -7.49 -8.95 3.84
N ASN A 88 -8.11 -9.97 3.28
CA ASN A 88 -8.45 -11.22 3.94
C ASN A 88 -8.57 -12.34 2.91
N ILE A 89 -8.70 -13.57 3.39
CA ILE A 89 -8.82 -14.77 2.57
C ILE A 89 -10.05 -14.71 1.64
N ASP A 90 -11.19 -14.18 2.10
CA ASP A 90 -12.42 -14.15 1.30
C ASP A 90 -12.29 -13.23 0.08
N GLU A 91 -11.68 -12.05 0.27
CA GLU A 91 -11.33 -11.15 -0.82
C GLU A 91 -10.31 -11.77 -1.77
N ALA A 92 -9.30 -12.48 -1.24
CA ALA A 92 -8.27 -13.12 -2.04
C ALA A 92 -8.85 -14.21 -2.95
N LEU A 93 -9.68 -15.09 -2.39
CA LEU A 93 -10.38 -16.13 -3.15
C LEU A 93 -11.32 -15.54 -4.20
N THR A 94 -12.04 -14.46 -3.85
CA THR A 94 -12.90 -13.72 -4.80
C THR A 94 -12.09 -13.13 -5.95
N ALA A 95 -10.87 -12.68 -5.67
CA ALA A 95 -9.93 -12.14 -6.65
C ALA A 95 -9.14 -13.22 -7.43
N GLY A 96 -9.43 -14.51 -7.20
CA GLY A 96 -8.80 -15.62 -7.92
C GLY A 96 -7.43 -16.06 -7.39
N TYR A 97 -7.06 -15.65 -6.19
CA TYR A 97 -5.85 -16.14 -5.53
C TYR A 97 -6.04 -17.60 -5.14
N VAL A 98 -4.94 -18.36 -5.17
CA VAL A 98 -4.90 -19.76 -4.76
C VAL A 98 -3.98 -19.92 -3.57
N GLN A 99 -4.33 -20.84 -2.67
CA GLN A 99 -3.45 -21.22 -1.58
C GLN A 99 -2.22 -21.97 -2.14
N VAL A 100 -1.05 -21.64 -1.61
CA VAL A 100 0.23 -22.26 -1.93
C VAL A 100 0.96 -22.63 -0.64
N ASP A 101 2.04 -23.41 -0.77
CA ASP A 101 2.90 -23.72 0.37
C ASP A 101 3.46 -22.43 0.99
N MET A 102 3.53 -22.38 2.32
CA MET A 102 4.14 -21.27 3.04
C MET A 102 5.64 -21.17 2.70
N PRO A 103 6.16 -19.97 2.36
CA PRO A 103 7.59 -19.79 2.09
C PRO A 103 8.45 -20.03 3.34
N ASP A 104 8.05 -19.45 4.46
CA ASP A 104 8.64 -19.74 5.77
C ASP A 104 7.74 -20.73 6.49
N LYS A 105 8.26 -21.92 6.76
CA LYS A 105 7.52 -23.03 7.37
C LYS A 105 7.44 -22.90 8.89
N ASP A 106 8.23 -22.01 9.49
CA ASP A 106 8.24 -21.80 10.93
C ASP A 106 7.11 -20.83 11.36
N LEU A 107 6.52 -20.09 10.42
CA LEU A 107 5.34 -19.24 10.64
C LEU A 107 4.06 -20.08 10.83
N GLN A 108 3.82 -20.52 12.05
CA GLN A 108 2.63 -21.28 12.43
C GLN A 108 1.34 -20.45 12.29
N ASN A 109 0.20 -21.15 12.18
CA ASN A 109 -1.14 -20.54 12.09
C ASN A 109 -1.31 -19.56 10.92
N THR A 110 -0.53 -19.74 9.86
CA THR A 110 -0.61 -18.92 8.65
C THR A 110 -0.78 -19.74 7.39
N GLU A 111 -1.35 -19.11 6.36
CA GLU A 111 -1.50 -19.62 5.01
C GLU A 111 -1.04 -18.57 3.99
N CYS A 112 -0.46 -19.00 2.87
CA CYS A 112 -0.04 -18.12 1.79
C CYS A 112 -1.01 -18.22 0.61
N TYR A 113 -1.49 -17.09 0.11
CA TYR A 113 -2.35 -16.98 -1.06
C TYR A 113 -1.67 -16.16 -2.15
N VAL A 114 -1.58 -16.69 -3.36
CA VAL A 114 -0.89 -16.05 -4.50
C VAL A 114 -1.83 -15.96 -5.69
N ASN A 115 -1.77 -14.86 -6.45
CA ASN A 115 -2.44 -14.75 -7.74
C ASN A 115 -1.63 -15.51 -8.80
N PRO A 116 -2.15 -16.58 -9.42
CA PRO A 116 -1.42 -17.34 -10.43
C PRO A 116 -1.04 -16.53 -11.68
N GLU A 117 -1.78 -15.46 -12.00
CA GLU A 117 -1.46 -14.57 -13.12
C GLU A 117 -0.31 -13.61 -12.82
N GLU A 118 -0.07 -13.29 -11.54
CA GLU A 118 0.97 -12.37 -11.08
C GLU A 118 1.64 -12.92 -9.81
N PRO A 119 2.39 -14.03 -9.90
CA PRO A 119 2.77 -14.86 -8.74
C PRO A 119 3.84 -14.25 -7.83
N LYS A 120 4.28 -13.03 -8.10
CA LYS A 120 5.40 -12.39 -7.41
C LYS A 120 5.05 -11.87 -6.01
N ILE A 121 3.76 -11.75 -5.70
CA ILE A 121 3.26 -11.25 -4.42
C ILE A 121 2.29 -12.27 -3.83
N GLY A 122 2.61 -12.74 -2.63
CA GLY A 122 1.77 -13.59 -1.80
C GLY A 122 1.22 -12.84 -0.60
N LEU A 123 -0.02 -13.16 -0.24
CA LEU A 123 -0.67 -12.70 0.98
C LEU A 123 -0.45 -13.74 2.07
N ILE A 124 0.17 -13.37 3.17
CA ILE A 124 0.28 -14.23 4.36
C ILE A 124 -0.94 -13.90 5.23
N CYS A 125 -1.80 -14.88 5.43
CA CYS A 125 -3.05 -14.74 6.17
C CYS A 125 -3.02 -15.58 7.44
N ASP A 126 -3.58 -15.07 8.52
CA ASP A 126 -3.82 -15.86 9.72
C ASP A 126 -5.06 -16.75 9.53
N VAL A 127 -4.96 -18.02 9.94
CA VAL A 127 -6.00 -19.04 9.67
C VAL A 127 -7.32 -18.77 10.38
N ASP A 128 -7.30 -18.12 11.54
CA ASP A 128 -8.46 -17.97 12.42
C ASP A 128 -9.18 -16.63 12.20
N THR A 129 -8.42 -15.54 12.17
CA THR A 129 -8.90 -14.19 11.88
C THR A 129 -9.21 -14.01 10.39
N ARG A 130 -8.59 -14.83 9.54
CA ARG A 130 -8.65 -14.76 8.06
C ARG A 130 -8.06 -13.47 7.48
N GLY A 131 -7.51 -12.58 8.32
CA GLY A 131 -6.92 -11.32 7.91
C GLY A 131 -5.51 -11.50 7.36
N VAL A 132 -5.10 -10.60 6.47
CA VAL A 132 -3.70 -10.52 6.03
C VAL A 132 -2.85 -10.04 7.20
N VAL A 133 -1.86 -10.85 7.57
CA VAL A 133 -0.88 -10.60 8.64
C VAL A 133 0.53 -10.38 8.10
N GLY A 134 0.72 -10.50 6.79
CA GLY A 134 1.97 -10.19 6.13
C GLY A 134 1.91 -10.33 4.62
N LEU A 135 3.04 -10.06 3.98
CA LEU A 135 3.24 -10.24 2.56
C LEU A 135 4.49 -11.07 2.31
N ASN A 136 4.46 -11.82 1.21
CA ASN A 136 5.61 -12.49 0.65
C ASN A 136 5.92 -11.90 -0.74
N VAL A 137 7.17 -11.55 -0.99
CA VAL A 137 7.67 -11.18 -2.31
C VAL A 137 8.50 -12.35 -2.80
N ALA A 138 8.11 -12.95 -3.93
CA ALA A 138 8.82 -14.06 -4.56
C ALA A 138 9.33 -13.65 -5.94
N ILE A 139 10.61 -13.86 -6.18
CA ILE A 139 11.30 -13.56 -7.45
C ILE A 139 11.82 -14.88 -8.02
N ASP A 140 11.35 -15.26 -9.21
CA ASP A 140 11.76 -16.47 -9.91
C ASP A 140 13.26 -16.41 -10.27
N ILE A 141 14.03 -17.39 -9.81
CA ILE A 141 15.50 -17.38 -9.95
C ILE A 141 15.91 -17.44 -11.43
N GLU A 142 15.18 -18.19 -12.25
CA GLU A 142 15.52 -18.40 -13.65
C GLU A 142 15.10 -17.21 -14.52
N ASN A 143 13.90 -16.68 -14.28
CA ASN A 143 13.26 -15.72 -15.19
C ASN A 143 13.42 -14.27 -14.78
N ASP A 144 13.50 -14.00 -13.47
CA ASP A 144 13.46 -12.64 -12.95
C ASP A 144 14.82 -12.18 -12.45
N VAL A 145 15.61 -13.03 -11.79
CA VAL A 145 16.92 -12.67 -11.23
C VAL A 145 17.94 -12.45 -12.36
N LYS A 146 18.29 -11.19 -12.60
CA LYS A 146 19.19 -10.79 -13.69
C LYS A 146 20.33 -9.93 -13.18
N ASN A 147 21.55 -10.36 -13.49
CA ASN A 147 22.80 -9.70 -13.09
C ASN A 147 22.86 -9.30 -11.60
N PRO A 148 22.49 -10.19 -10.65
CA PRO A 148 22.62 -9.86 -9.23
C PRO A 148 24.11 -9.70 -8.87
N PRO A 149 24.54 -8.59 -8.25
CA PRO A 149 25.92 -8.44 -7.80
C PRO A 149 26.17 -9.19 -6.48
N PHE A 150 25.11 -9.63 -5.79
CA PHE A 150 25.14 -10.25 -4.46
C PHE A 150 24.26 -11.49 -4.38
N ASP A 151 24.57 -12.38 -3.45
CA ASP A 151 23.73 -13.50 -3.06
C ASP A 151 22.56 -13.02 -2.20
N PHE A 152 21.34 -13.24 -2.69
CA PHE A 152 20.11 -12.81 -2.03
C PHE A 152 19.93 -13.47 -0.66
N LEU A 153 20.46 -14.68 -0.46
CA LEU A 153 20.39 -15.35 0.84
C LEU A 153 21.14 -14.58 1.93
N LYS A 154 22.22 -13.88 1.57
CA LYS A 154 22.98 -13.03 2.50
C LYS A 154 22.32 -11.67 2.74
N LEU A 155 21.32 -11.33 1.94
CA LEU A 155 20.46 -10.14 2.11
C LEU A 155 19.19 -10.45 2.93
N GLY A 156 19.09 -11.65 3.52
CA GLY A 156 17.94 -12.05 4.34
C GLY A 156 16.77 -12.64 3.54
N TRP A 157 16.99 -13.01 2.27
CA TRP A 157 16.03 -13.76 1.48
C TRP A 157 16.14 -15.26 1.79
N ILE A 158 15.06 -16.00 1.57
CA ILE A 158 14.99 -17.45 1.72
C ILE A 158 14.73 -18.12 0.38
N LEU A 159 15.03 -19.42 0.28
CA LEU A 159 14.63 -20.23 -0.86
C LEU A 159 13.17 -20.65 -0.71
N TYR A 160 12.43 -20.55 -1.80
CA TYR A 160 11.02 -20.91 -1.86
C TYR A 160 10.71 -21.63 -3.18
N THR A 161 9.80 -22.59 -3.16
CA THR A 161 9.29 -23.23 -4.37
C THR A 161 7.86 -22.78 -4.62
N LEU A 162 7.64 -22.03 -5.70
CA LEU A 162 6.33 -21.53 -6.10
C LEU A 162 5.93 -22.10 -7.45
N PHE A 163 4.81 -22.81 -7.53
CA PHE A 163 4.31 -23.46 -8.75
C PHE A 163 5.39 -24.32 -9.46
N GLY A 164 6.22 -25.00 -8.68
CA GLY A 164 7.30 -25.87 -9.19
C GLY A 164 8.56 -25.13 -9.66
N ARG A 165 8.68 -23.83 -9.38
CA ARG A 165 9.85 -23.01 -9.71
C ARG A 165 10.58 -22.56 -8.45
N GLU A 166 11.91 -22.50 -8.53
CA GLU A 166 12.72 -21.97 -7.45
C GLU A 166 12.69 -20.44 -7.46
N CYS A 167 12.42 -19.86 -6.31
CA CYS A 167 12.33 -18.44 -6.08
C CYS A 167 13.22 -18.04 -4.91
N TYR A 168 13.75 -16.82 -4.96
CA TYR A 168 14.09 -16.11 -3.74
C TYR A 168 12.82 -15.48 -3.18
N ALA A 169 12.60 -15.61 -1.88
CA ALA A 169 11.47 -15.02 -1.19
C ALA A 169 11.92 -14.13 -0.03
N ILE A 170 11.18 -13.06 0.22
CA ILE A 170 11.36 -12.20 1.38
C ILE A 170 9.99 -11.74 1.89
N GLN A 171 9.86 -11.58 3.20
CA GLN A 171 8.58 -11.40 3.85
C GLN A 171 8.50 -10.09 4.64
N ILE A 172 7.29 -9.56 4.77
CA ILE A 172 6.95 -8.46 5.67
C ILE A 172 5.85 -8.99 6.57
N LEU A 173 6.02 -8.96 7.89
CA LEU A 173 4.95 -9.28 8.82
C LEU A 173 4.44 -8.03 9.52
N TYR A 174 3.13 -7.99 9.68
CA TYR A 174 2.41 -6.92 10.35
C TYR A 174 2.22 -7.24 11.84
N VAL A 175 2.09 -8.52 12.16
CA VAL A 175 2.09 -9.03 13.54
C VAL A 175 3.42 -9.68 13.89
N SER A 176 3.73 -9.80 15.18
CA SER A 176 4.92 -10.52 15.61
C SER A 176 4.77 -12.03 15.37
N PRO A 177 5.88 -12.75 15.14
CA PRO A 177 5.87 -14.21 15.17
C PRO A 177 5.26 -14.77 16.47
N GLU A 178 5.56 -14.14 17.62
CA GLU A 178 5.02 -14.55 18.93
C GLU A 178 3.49 -14.38 19.02
N SER A 179 2.93 -13.36 18.38
CA SER A 179 1.48 -13.16 18.33
C SER A 179 0.79 -14.24 17.51
N LEU A 180 1.44 -14.75 16.46
CA LEU A 180 0.96 -15.89 15.69
C LEU A 180 0.92 -17.18 16.51
N GLU A 181 1.73 -17.31 17.55
CA GLU A 181 1.76 -18.50 18.44
C GLU A 181 0.68 -18.50 19.53
N ARG A 182 -0.05 -17.39 19.71
CA ARG A 182 -1.13 -17.29 20.73
C ARG A 182 -2.27 -18.28 20.47
N SER A 183 -3.24 -18.34 21.37
CA SER A 183 -4.46 -19.12 21.08
C SER A 183 -5.30 -18.45 19.99
N ALA A 184 -6.06 -19.24 19.22
CA ALA A 184 -7.02 -18.73 18.24
C ALA A 184 -7.97 -17.70 18.85
N GLN A 185 -8.46 -17.95 20.07
CA GLN A 185 -9.36 -17.05 20.79
C GLN A 185 -8.73 -15.69 21.07
N GLU A 186 -7.45 -15.65 21.46
CA GLU A 186 -6.72 -14.40 21.71
C GLU A 186 -6.51 -13.62 20.42
N ARG A 187 -6.07 -14.29 19.34
CA ARG A 187 -5.87 -13.63 18.04
C ARG A 187 -7.16 -13.03 17.49
N ILE A 188 -8.26 -13.77 17.52
CA ILE A 188 -9.59 -13.28 17.12
C ILE A 188 -10.02 -12.08 17.98
N ALA A 189 -9.79 -12.14 19.30
CA ALA A 189 -10.19 -11.06 20.21
C ALA A 189 -9.38 -9.77 20.01
N SER A 190 -8.11 -9.86 19.57
CA SER A 190 -7.25 -8.70 19.30
C SER A 190 -7.34 -8.16 17.88
N TYR A 191 -7.95 -8.89 16.95
CA TYR A 191 -7.97 -8.52 15.53
C TYR A 191 -8.81 -7.26 15.28
N ASN A 192 -8.23 -6.32 14.53
CA ASN A 192 -8.88 -5.11 14.08
C ASN A 192 -8.94 -5.07 12.54
N PRO A 193 -10.12 -5.26 11.91
CA PRO A 193 -10.22 -5.26 10.45
C PRO A 193 -9.86 -3.91 9.79
N ASP A 194 -9.85 -2.82 10.54
CA ASP A 194 -9.56 -1.47 10.01
C ASP A 194 -8.07 -1.09 10.05
N ASP A 195 -7.20 -1.90 10.65
CA ASP A 195 -5.74 -1.67 10.75
C ASP A 195 -4.99 -2.76 9.95
N VAL A 196 -4.07 -2.43 9.05
CA VAL A 196 -3.23 -3.47 8.40
C VAL A 196 -2.30 -4.10 9.42
N TYR A 197 -1.73 -3.24 10.25
CA TYR A 197 -0.55 -3.58 11.00
C TYR A 197 -0.90 -4.40 12.24
N GLN A 198 -2.12 -4.30 12.79
CA GLN A 198 -2.60 -5.01 13.99
C GLN A 198 -1.81 -4.74 15.30
N GLU A 199 -0.55 -4.35 15.21
CA GLU A 199 0.38 -4.09 16.30
C GLU A 199 1.11 -2.75 16.12
N THR A 200 1.97 -2.39 17.07
CA THR A 200 2.74 -1.14 17.05
C THR A 200 4.02 -1.22 16.22
N HIS A 201 4.38 -2.41 15.75
CA HIS A 201 5.59 -2.69 15.00
C HIS A 201 5.28 -3.48 13.74
N VAL A 202 6.20 -3.43 12.79
CA VAL A 202 6.28 -4.37 11.67
C VAL A 202 7.55 -5.18 11.80
N TYR A 203 7.56 -6.38 11.26
CA TYR A 203 8.65 -7.31 11.41
C TYR A 203 9.22 -7.64 10.05
N LEU A 204 10.51 -7.35 9.88
CA LEU A 204 11.25 -7.53 8.63
C LEU A 204 12.39 -8.51 8.87
N PRO A 205 12.65 -9.50 8.01
CA PRO A 205 13.77 -10.40 8.18
C PRO A 205 15.07 -9.61 8.09
N GLY A 206 15.90 -9.80 9.12
CA GLY A 206 17.29 -9.42 9.12
C GLY A 206 18.15 -10.42 8.37
N ARG A 207 19.40 -10.05 8.13
CA ARG A 207 20.38 -10.87 7.39
C ARG A 207 20.79 -12.17 8.10
N ASN A 208 20.53 -12.26 9.40
CA ASN A 208 20.86 -13.42 10.24
C ASN A 208 19.67 -14.38 10.41
N GLY A 209 18.54 -14.12 9.76
CA GLY A 209 17.30 -14.88 9.91
C GLY A 209 16.40 -14.42 11.06
N ASP A 210 16.84 -13.48 11.89
CA ASP A 210 16.01 -12.93 12.96
C ASP A 210 15.05 -11.86 12.42
N TRP A 211 13.87 -11.75 13.02
CA TRP A 211 12.92 -10.69 12.71
C TRP A 211 13.30 -9.36 13.38
N MET A 212 13.55 -8.34 12.58
CA MET A 212 13.73 -6.96 13.05
C MET A 212 12.37 -6.32 13.31
N ALA A 213 12.06 -6.03 14.58
CA ALA A 213 10.91 -5.23 14.94
C ALA A 213 11.17 -3.75 14.62
N VAL A 214 10.29 -3.13 13.83
CA VAL A 214 10.38 -1.74 13.39
C VAL A 214 9.13 -1.00 13.85
N PRO A 215 9.26 0.06 14.66
CA PRO A 215 8.12 0.78 15.18
C PRO A 215 7.38 1.54 14.07
N ARG A 216 6.05 1.61 14.18
CA ARG A 216 5.18 2.40 13.29
C ARG A 216 5.22 3.91 13.58
N ASP A 217 5.71 4.28 14.76
CA ASP A 217 5.91 5.68 15.17
C ASP A 217 7.31 6.13 14.74
N GLU A 218 7.36 7.12 13.85
CA GLU A 218 8.61 7.65 13.28
C GLU A 218 9.60 8.08 14.37
N ASN A 219 9.10 8.63 15.49
CA ASN A 219 9.95 9.16 16.56
C ASN A 219 10.77 8.06 17.25
N LYS A 220 10.31 6.81 17.18
CA LYS A 220 10.98 5.66 17.79
C LYS A 220 11.96 4.97 16.86
N VAL A 221 11.87 5.21 15.55
CA VAL A 221 12.68 4.49 14.54
C VAL A 221 14.18 4.66 14.80
N ALA A 222 14.63 5.89 15.05
CA ALA A 222 16.05 6.17 15.28
C ALA A 222 16.57 5.65 16.64
N GLU A 223 15.68 5.46 17.62
CA GLU A 223 16.03 4.99 18.96
C GLU A 223 16.06 3.46 19.06
N GLU A 224 15.14 2.80 18.35
CA GLU A 224 14.89 1.36 18.47
C GLU A 224 15.46 0.55 17.30
N THR A 225 15.89 1.20 16.21
CA THR A 225 16.30 0.49 14.99
C THR A 225 17.57 1.05 14.34
N VAL A 226 18.03 0.33 13.32
CA VAL A 226 19.19 0.68 12.49
C VAL A 226 18.83 1.54 11.27
N PHE A 227 17.55 1.89 11.10
CA PHE A 227 17.09 2.65 9.95
C PHE A 227 17.47 4.12 10.06
N THR A 228 17.97 4.67 8.96
CA THR A 228 18.47 6.05 8.89
C THR A 228 17.56 6.91 8.03
N ILE A 229 17.25 8.11 8.50
CA ILE A 229 16.43 9.08 7.76
C ILE A 229 17.15 9.54 6.48
N GLN A 230 16.40 9.58 5.38
CA GLN A 230 16.87 10.02 4.07
C GLN A 230 15.92 11.07 3.47
N GLY A 231 15.50 10.86 2.22
CA GLY A 231 14.82 11.85 1.40
C GLY A 231 13.31 11.97 1.61
N TYR A 232 12.85 13.18 1.32
CA TYR A 232 11.49 13.62 1.02
C TYR A 232 10.98 13.27 -0.39
N LEU A 233 10.01 12.38 -0.65
CA LEU A 233 9.32 12.42 -1.97
C LEU A 233 7.78 12.53 -1.84
N PRO A 234 7.14 13.53 -2.50
CA PRO A 234 5.69 13.58 -2.58
C PRO A 234 5.11 12.25 -3.07
N GLN A 235 3.95 11.84 -2.54
CA GLN A 235 3.25 10.60 -2.88
C GLN A 235 3.98 9.30 -2.51
N MET A 236 5.18 9.37 -1.93
CA MET A 236 5.87 8.22 -1.32
C MET A 236 6.01 8.38 0.20
N GLY A 237 6.38 9.58 0.66
CA GLY A 237 6.65 9.86 2.06
C GLY A 237 8.13 10.10 2.35
N ARG A 238 8.45 10.14 3.65
CA ARG A 238 9.82 10.25 4.15
C ARG A 238 10.43 8.87 4.18
N HIS A 239 11.54 8.73 3.45
CA HIS A 239 12.23 7.46 3.37
C HIS A 239 13.20 7.29 4.52
N TYR A 240 13.20 6.09 5.08
CA TYR A 240 14.27 5.60 5.93
C TYR A 240 14.85 4.35 5.28
N PHE A 241 16.17 4.18 5.32
CA PHE A 241 16.84 3.02 4.75
C PHE A 241 17.69 2.32 5.82
N GLU A 242 17.75 1.00 5.75
CA GLU A 242 18.52 0.17 6.68
C GLU A 242 20.01 0.55 6.64
N LYS A 243 20.56 1.08 7.74
CA LYS A 243 22.00 1.36 7.93
C LYS A 243 22.68 2.25 6.88
N VAL A 244 21.92 3.00 6.07
CA VAL A 244 22.50 3.82 5.00
C VAL A 244 23.19 5.07 5.53
N THR A 245 24.49 5.18 5.26
CA THR A 245 25.31 6.35 5.61
C THR A 245 26.21 6.76 4.45
N LYS A 246 26.82 7.95 4.53
CA LYS A 246 27.74 8.45 3.48
C LYS A 246 28.99 7.59 3.32
N THR A 247 29.38 6.88 4.37
CA THR A 247 30.58 6.02 4.43
C THR A 247 30.28 4.55 4.20
N MET A 248 29.01 4.18 4.11
CA MET A 248 28.58 2.83 3.77
C MET A 248 29.24 2.38 2.46
N GLN A 249 29.63 1.13 2.38
CA GLN A 249 30.11 0.51 1.16
C GLN A 249 28.96 -0.19 0.45
N CYS A 250 28.93 -0.15 -0.88
CA CYS A 250 27.96 -0.91 -1.66
C CYS A 250 28.45 -2.35 -1.86
N THR A 251 28.61 -3.07 -0.75
CA THR A 251 28.98 -4.48 -0.73
C THR A 251 27.80 -5.33 -0.28
N GLU A 252 27.95 -6.64 -0.45
CA GLU A 252 26.95 -7.62 -0.05
C GLU A 252 26.58 -7.50 1.43
N GLU A 253 27.54 -7.18 2.30
CA GLU A 253 27.37 -7.09 3.76
C GLU A 253 26.62 -5.84 4.22
N GLU A 254 26.66 -4.76 3.43
CA GLU A 254 26.14 -3.45 3.83
C GLU A 254 24.91 -3.01 3.03
N MET A 255 24.63 -3.61 1.87
CA MET A 255 23.48 -3.25 1.02
C MET A 255 22.13 -3.30 1.79
N PRO A 256 21.30 -2.25 1.82
CA PRO A 256 20.00 -2.34 2.48
C PRO A 256 19.09 -3.32 1.74
N SER A 257 18.33 -4.11 2.48
CA SER A 257 17.23 -4.92 1.92
C SER A 257 15.89 -4.18 1.99
N TRP A 258 15.80 -3.18 2.85
CA TRP A 258 14.54 -2.54 3.24
C TRP A 258 14.62 -1.01 3.23
N PHE A 259 13.49 -0.40 2.89
CA PHE A 259 13.20 0.99 3.22
C PHE A 259 11.80 1.14 3.83
N LEU A 260 11.63 2.18 4.63
CA LEU A 260 10.39 2.52 5.31
C LEU A 260 9.89 3.88 4.82
N LEU A 261 8.58 4.08 4.81
CA LEU A 261 7.94 5.30 4.40
C LEU A 261 7.10 5.86 5.54
N PHE A 262 7.31 7.13 5.87
CA PHE A 262 6.57 7.83 6.92
C PHE A 262 5.88 9.09 6.40
N GLU A 263 4.69 9.36 6.93
CA GLU A 263 4.01 10.65 6.80
C GLU A 263 3.43 11.05 8.16
N LYS A 264 3.67 12.30 8.58
CA LYS A 264 3.16 12.84 9.86
C LYS A 264 3.45 11.91 11.04
N TYR A 265 4.68 11.41 11.13
CA TYR A 265 5.16 10.52 12.20
C TYR A 265 4.52 9.13 12.23
N SER A 266 3.75 8.74 11.22
CA SER A 266 3.17 7.39 11.11
C SER A 266 3.70 6.67 9.88
N MET A 267 3.97 5.38 10.02
CA MET A 267 4.36 4.53 8.91
C MET A 267 3.21 4.43 7.90
N VAL A 268 3.49 4.72 6.63
CA VAL A 268 2.53 4.70 5.52
C VAL A 268 2.89 3.67 4.44
N GLY A 269 4.05 3.04 4.56
CA GLY A 269 4.49 2.00 3.66
C GLY A 269 5.88 1.47 4.00
N ILE A 270 6.21 0.37 3.34
CA ILE A 270 7.46 -0.37 3.44
C ILE A 270 7.83 -0.80 2.03
N GLY A 271 9.10 -0.94 1.72
CA GLY A 271 9.50 -1.57 0.48
C GLY A 271 10.81 -2.33 0.59
N CYS A 272 11.00 -3.24 -0.35
CA CYS A 272 12.22 -4.02 -0.46
C CYS A 272 13.11 -3.50 -1.59
N ILE A 273 14.41 -3.71 -1.40
CA ILE A 273 15.47 -3.33 -2.34
C ILE A 273 16.11 -4.62 -2.84
N MET A 274 16.19 -4.73 -4.17
CA MET A 274 16.75 -5.86 -4.88
C MET A 274 17.89 -5.33 -5.76
N PRO A 275 19.16 -5.57 -5.41
CA PRO A 275 20.29 -5.20 -6.26
C PRO A 275 20.33 -6.17 -7.44
N MET A 276 19.60 -5.86 -8.50
CA MET A 276 19.50 -6.65 -9.73
C MET A 276 18.81 -5.79 -10.80
N ASP A 277 18.90 -6.24 -12.05
CA ASP A 277 18.11 -5.66 -13.14
C ASP A 277 16.61 -5.86 -12.90
N HIS A 278 15.80 -5.09 -13.63
CA HIS A 278 14.35 -5.19 -13.53
C HIS A 278 13.87 -6.63 -13.82
N PRO A 279 13.01 -7.22 -12.96
CA PRO A 279 12.48 -8.56 -13.18
C PRO A 279 11.65 -8.61 -14.46
N ALA A 280 11.38 -9.82 -14.97
CA ALA A 280 10.53 -9.93 -16.15
C ALA A 280 9.11 -9.42 -15.83
N GLU A 281 8.55 -8.61 -16.72
CA GLU A 281 7.16 -8.18 -16.61
C GLU A 281 6.23 -9.33 -17.04
N VAL A 282 5.04 -9.38 -16.44
CA VAL A 282 3.98 -10.27 -16.91
C VAL A 282 3.34 -9.62 -18.12
N GLU A 283 3.28 -10.35 -19.24
CA GLU A 283 2.72 -9.83 -20.49
C GLU A 283 1.30 -9.27 -20.27
N GLY A 284 1.08 -8.03 -20.74
CA GLY A 284 -0.20 -7.34 -20.63
C GLY A 284 -0.56 -6.80 -19.23
N LYS A 285 0.35 -6.88 -18.25
CA LYS A 285 0.17 -6.34 -16.90
C LYS A 285 1.14 -5.19 -16.64
N THR A 286 0.74 -4.24 -15.79
CA THR A 286 1.65 -3.19 -15.32
C THR A 286 2.66 -3.77 -14.34
N SER A 287 3.94 -3.44 -14.50
CA SER A 287 4.97 -3.88 -13.55
C SER A 287 4.65 -3.43 -12.13
N ARG A 288 4.89 -4.32 -11.18
CA ARG A 288 4.76 -3.99 -9.75
C ARG A 288 6.02 -3.38 -9.16
N PHE A 289 7.13 -3.52 -9.87
CA PHE A 289 8.47 -3.13 -9.44
C PHE A 289 8.89 -1.82 -10.08
N GLU A 290 9.89 -1.18 -9.50
CA GLU A 290 10.42 0.08 -9.95
C GLU A 290 11.95 0.00 -10.04
N SER A 291 12.51 0.49 -11.14
CA SER A 291 13.95 0.67 -11.29
C SER A 291 14.27 2.16 -11.24
N PRO A 292 14.55 2.73 -10.05
CA PRO A 292 14.78 4.15 -9.91
C PRO A 292 16.03 4.58 -10.69
N ALA A 293 15.92 5.66 -11.46
CA ALA A 293 17.06 6.26 -12.12
C ALA A 293 18.05 6.84 -11.09
N GLU A 294 19.33 6.95 -11.46
CA GLU A 294 20.39 7.53 -10.61
C GLU A 294 20.00 8.87 -9.96
N ALA A 295 19.33 9.75 -10.71
CA ALA A 295 18.87 11.04 -10.21
C ALA A 295 17.80 10.90 -9.10
N ALA A 296 16.90 9.92 -9.22
CA ALA A 296 15.90 9.63 -8.21
C ALA A 296 16.57 9.07 -6.94
N ILE A 297 17.55 8.15 -7.08
CA ILE A 297 18.29 7.61 -5.94
C ILE A 297 19.04 8.72 -5.20
N LYS A 298 19.69 9.66 -5.90
CA LYS A 298 20.36 10.82 -5.27
C LYS A 298 19.40 11.71 -4.50
N LEU A 299 18.17 11.87 -4.99
CA LEU A 299 17.14 12.67 -4.34
C LEU A 299 16.57 11.97 -3.09
N LEU A 300 16.34 10.66 -3.20
CA LEU A 300 15.76 9.82 -2.14
C LEU A 300 16.76 9.46 -1.04
N VAL A 301 18.05 9.41 -1.38
CA VAL A 301 19.12 8.98 -0.46
C VAL A 301 20.24 10.04 -0.38
N PRO A 302 19.92 11.28 0.06
CA PRO A 302 20.88 12.38 0.06
C PRO A 302 22.05 12.18 1.03
N ASN A 303 21.88 11.30 2.04
CA ASN A 303 22.93 10.94 2.99
C ASN A 303 23.53 9.54 2.72
N GLY A 304 23.24 8.95 1.56
CA GLY A 304 23.79 7.66 1.14
C GLY A 304 25.19 7.76 0.55
N PRO A 305 25.84 6.60 0.30
CA PRO A 305 27.18 6.57 -0.26
C PRO A 305 27.16 6.84 -1.76
N ALA A 306 28.28 7.34 -2.29
CA ALA A 306 28.39 7.72 -3.71
C ALA A 306 28.27 6.54 -4.70
N CYS A 307 28.39 5.31 -4.21
CA CYS A 307 28.23 4.09 -5.00
C CYS A 307 26.75 3.74 -5.26
N LEU A 308 25.84 4.04 -4.31
CA LEU A 308 24.46 3.56 -4.36
C LEU A 308 23.69 4.06 -5.58
N PRO A 309 23.77 5.35 -5.99
CA PRO A 309 23.07 5.83 -7.19
C PRO A 309 23.55 5.22 -8.50
N LYS A 310 24.72 4.57 -8.52
CA LYS A 310 25.32 3.95 -9.71
C LYS A 310 24.98 2.47 -9.82
N MET A 311 24.35 1.90 -8.80
CA MET A 311 23.95 0.50 -8.81
C MET A 311 22.68 0.33 -9.63
N THR A 312 22.58 -0.82 -10.30
CA THR A 312 21.29 -1.30 -10.78
C THR A 312 20.50 -1.82 -9.59
N ILE A 313 19.36 -1.17 -9.33
CA ILE A 313 18.46 -1.51 -8.22
C ILE A 313 17.05 -1.61 -8.76
N THR A 314 16.36 -2.65 -8.31
CA THR A 314 14.92 -2.80 -8.41
C THR A 314 14.32 -2.67 -7.01
N THR A 315 13.15 -2.04 -6.92
CA THR A 315 12.42 -1.84 -5.68
C THR A 315 10.97 -2.25 -5.83
N LEU A 316 10.31 -2.55 -4.71
CA LEU A 316 8.87 -2.73 -4.61
C LEU A 316 8.36 -1.88 -3.46
N HIS A 317 7.35 -1.06 -3.71
CA HIS A 317 6.64 -0.31 -2.67
C HIS A 317 5.35 -1.02 -2.27
N VAL A 318 5.14 -1.15 -0.96
CA VAL A 318 3.90 -1.57 -0.33
C VAL A 318 3.38 -0.42 0.53
N TYR A 319 2.22 0.10 0.19
CA TYR A 319 1.55 1.18 0.91
C TYR A 319 0.43 0.64 1.79
N THR A 320 0.38 1.17 3.00
CA THR A 320 -0.66 0.86 4.00
C THR A 320 -1.60 2.04 4.26
N ALA A 321 -1.18 3.26 3.89
CA ALA A 321 -2.05 4.43 3.95
C ALA A 321 -3.33 4.22 3.12
N ALA A 322 -4.45 4.76 3.58
CA ALA A 322 -5.73 4.68 2.84
C ALA A 322 -5.67 5.32 1.44
N LYS A 323 -4.95 6.45 1.33
CA LYS A 323 -4.83 7.26 0.12
C LYS A 323 -3.38 7.66 -0.11
N PRO A 324 -2.49 6.74 -0.54
CA PRO A 324 -1.07 7.02 -0.69
C PRO A 324 -0.78 8.13 -1.71
N TRP A 325 -1.64 8.32 -2.72
CA TRP A 325 -1.55 9.43 -3.67
C TRP A 325 -1.79 10.83 -3.05
N ASN A 326 -2.27 10.89 -1.80
CA ASN A 326 -2.43 12.13 -1.05
C ASN A 326 -1.25 12.41 -0.09
N ILE A 327 -0.25 11.52 -0.02
CA ILE A 327 0.94 11.73 0.81
C ILE A 327 1.61 13.03 0.33
N GLY A 328 1.57 14.05 1.17
CA GLY A 328 1.91 15.43 0.82
C GLY A 328 3.21 15.87 1.46
N ILE A 329 3.91 16.82 0.82
CA ILE A 329 5.15 17.38 1.38
C ILE A 329 4.85 17.83 2.82
N PRO A 330 5.60 17.36 3.84
CA PRO A 330 5.42 17.85 5.18
C PRO A 330 5.57 19.36 5.12
N LEU A 331 4.47 20.07 5.41
CA LEU A 331 4.52 21.49 5.68
C LEU A 331 5.52 21.62 6.81
N ARG A 332 6.70 22.20 6.55
CA ARG A 332 7.73 22.39 7.56
C ARG A 332 7.08 22.96 8.82
N SER A 333 6.91 22.15 9.85
CA SER A 333 6.97 22.62 11.22
C SER A 333 8.36 22.26 11.69
N HIS A 334 9.18 23.30 11.80
CA HIS A 334 10.36 23.41 12.63
C HIS A 334 10.64 22.20 13.53
N GLU A 335 11.78 21.55 13.32
CA GLU A 335 12.89 21.45 14.29
C GLU A 335 14.13 20.88 13.60
#